data_AF-A0A354EGZ6-F1
#
_entry.id   AF-A0A354EGZ6-F1
#
_cell.length_a   1.000
_cell.length_b   1.000
_cell.length_c   1.000
_cell.angle_alpha   90.00
_cell.angle_beta   90.00
_cell.angle_gamma   90.00
#
_symmetry.space_group_name_H-M   'P 1'
#
loop_
_entity.id
_entity.type
_entity.pdbx_description
1 polymer ?
#
loop_
_entity_poly.entity_id
_entity_poly.type
_entity_poly.pdbx_seq_one_letter_code
_entity_poly.pdbx_strand_id
1 'polypeptide(L)'
;MDYKGLLEKTWSIFTEFLPAMLLITLGLIGISIVTLGILAPVATAGYTQSLLLAVRDNRKPEIGDLFSQMRLFLPLLGFGVLVFIALMLGFAMLVLPGIIMVLALAFFCLYLLPLMTDREMGLIDAVKESSRLAMEDPIAEHFVVVALFIGIIAIGQSFVIGSLFTQPFATLFILLVYELKTGKEPPKPATAPATPSPPPPPPEQE
;
A
#
# COMPACT_ATOMS: atom_id res chain seq x y z
N MET A 1 -6.79 -15.59 -11.89
CA MET A 1 -7.51 -14.55 -11.11
C MET A 1 -8.67 -14.02 -11.96
N ASP A 2 -9.84 -13.82 -11.37
CA ASP A 2 -10.99 -13.21 -12.07
C ASP A 2 -10.89 -11.67 -12.02
N TYR A 3 -10.19 -11.09 -12.99
CA TYR A 3 -10.00 -9.63 -13.08
C TYR A 3 -11.30 -8.88 -13.33
N LYS A 4 -12.25 -9.48 -14.07
CA LYS A 4 -13.53 -8.84 -14.39
C LYS A 4 -14.35 -8.68 -13.11
N GLY A 5 -14.48 -9.75 -12.33
CA GLY A 5 -15.16 -9.71 -11.04
C GLY A 5 -14.51 -8.73 -10.06
N LEU A 6 -13.17 -8.66 -10.04
CA LEU A 6 -12.44 -7.67 -9.24
C LEU A 6 -12.74 -6.23 -9.65
N LEU A 7 -12.74 -5.93 -10.96
CA LEU A 7 -13.06 -4.59 -11.47
C LEU A 7 -14.53 -4.22 -11.25
N GLU A 8 -15.46 -5.15 -11.44
CA GLU A 8 -16.88 -4.95 -11.15
C GLU A 8 -17.11 -4.66 -9.66
N LYS A 9 -16.47 -5.41 -8.78
CA LYS A 9 -16.53 -5.16 -7.33
C LYS A 9 -15.88 -3.82 -6.96
N THR A 10 -14.74 -3.49 -7.57
CA THR A 10 -14.08 -2.19 -7.42
C THR A 10 -15.04 -1.06 -7.80
N TRP A 11 -15.71 -1.19 -8.95
CA TRP A 11 -16.69 -0.21 -9.44
C TRP A 11 -17.91 -0.08 -8.52
N SER A 12 -18.42 -1.19 -8.00
CA SER A 12 -19.53 -1.19 -7.04
C SER A 12 -19.16 -0.39 -5.78
N ILE A 13 -18.04 -0.71 -5.13
CA ILE A 13 -17.59 -0.04 -3.90
C ILE A 13 -17.26 1.43 -4.19
N PHE A 14 -16.62 1.70 -5.33
CA PHE A 14 -16.24 3.05 -5.74
C PHE A 14 -17.47 3.94 -5.94
N THR A 15 -18.52 3.44 -6.59
CA THR A 15 -19.76 4.20 -6.84
C THR A 15 -20.61 4.37 -5.59
N GLU A 16 -20.63 3.37 -4.70
CA GLU A 16 -21.30 3.44 -3.39
C GLU A 16 -20.73 4.56 -2.51
N PHE A 17 -19.41 4.65 -2.42
CA PHE A 17 -18.71 5.65 -1.59
C PHE A 17 -18.14 6.82 -2.39
N LEU A 18 -18.60 7.06 -3.62
CA LEU A 18 -17.99 8.03 -4.54
C LEU A 18 -17.75 9.41 -3.90
N PRO A 19 -18.72 10.05 -3.24
CA PRO A 19 -18.49 11.36 -2.62
C PRO A 19 -17.41 11.32 -1.54
N ALA A 20 -17.40 10.28 -0.71
CA ALA A 20 -16.43 10.11 0.36
C ALA A 20 -15.01 9.88 -0.19
N MET A 21 -14.89 9.03 -1.21
CA MET A 21 -13.63 8.72 -1.90
C MET A 21 -13.03 9.97 -2.54
N LEU A 22 -13.84 10.81 -3.18
CA LEU A 22 -13.37 12.08 -3.76
C LEU A 22 -12.92 13.06 -2.66
N LEU A 23 -13.66 13.17 -1.56
CA LEU A 23 -13.31 14.06 -0.45
C LEU A 23 -11.99 13.66 0.23
N ILE A 24 -11.80 12.37 0.54
CA ILE A 24 -10.57 11.89 1.17
C ILE A 24 -9.38 11.98 0.19
N THR A 25 -9.59 11.73 -1.11
CA THR A 25 -8.54 11.91 -2.13
C THR A 25 -8.16 13.39 -2.30
N LEU A 26 -9.14 14.30 -2.30
CA LEU A 26 -8.89 15.73 -2.31
C LEU A 26 -8.14 16.18 -1.06
N GLY A 27 -8.51 15.64 0.11
CA GLY A 27 -7.79 15.85 1.37
C GLY A 27 -6.33 15.39 1.28
N LEU A 28 -6.08 14.19 0.72
CA LEU A 28 -4.74 13.66 0.50
C LEU A 28 -3.90 14.60 -0.39
N ILE A 29 -4.47 15.06 -1.52
CA ILE A 29 -3.80 15.99 -2.43
C ILE A 29 -3.51 17.31 -1.70
N GLY A 30 -4.50 17.88 -1.00
CA GLY A 30 -4.37 19.13 -0.26
C GLY A 30 -3.28 19.07 0.82
N ILE A 31 -3.26 18.01 1.64
CA ILE A 31 -2.23 17.80 2.67
C ILE A 31 -0.85 17.65 2.00
N SER A 32 -0.77 16.91 0.90
CA SER A 32 0.49 16.73 0.18
C SER A 32 1.03 18.06 -0.35
N ILE A 33 0.18 18.93 -0.90
CA ILE A 33 0.60 20.25 -1.37
C ILE A 33 1.03 21.15 -0.20
N VAL A 34 0.20 21.26 0.85
CA VAL A 34 0.46 22.13 2.01
C VAL A 34 1.74 21.75 2.74
N THR A 35 2.06 20.45 2.79
CA THR A 35 3.25 19.94 3.48
C THR A 35 4.45 19.72 2.56
N LEU A 36 4.38 20.19 1.30
CA LEU A 36 5.41 19.98 0.29
C LEU A 36 5.79 18.50 0.10
N GLY A 37 4.82 17.61 0.29
CA GLY A 37 4.98 16.16 0.15
C GLY A 37 5.51 15.45 1.39
N ILE A 38 5.89 16.15 2.46
CA ILE A 38 6.49 15.53 3.66
C ILE A 38 5.50 14.57 4.35
N LEU A 39 4.22 14.94 4.44
CA LEU A 39 3.19 14.05 5.00
C LEU A 39 2.60 13.07 3.99
N ALA A 40 2.93 13.19 2.69
CA ALA A 40 2.28 12.37 1.65
C ALA A 40 2.43 10.85 1.89
N PRO A 41 3.60 10.31 2.28
CA PRO A 41 3.74 8.86 2.50
C PRO A 41 2.83 8.34 3.61
N VAL A 42 2.80 9.03 4.75
CA VAL A 42 2.00 8.62 5.91
C VAL A 42 0.51 8.88 5.72
N ALA A 43 0.16 9.96 5.02
CA ALA A 43 -1.22 10.25 4.64
C ALA A 43 -1.74 9.21 3.64
N THR A 44 -0.88 8.70 2.74
CA THR A 44 -1.23 7.61 1.83
C THR A 44 -1.46 6.30 2.60
N ALA A 45 -0.71 6.03 3.67
CA ALA A 45 -0.99 4.88 4.54
C ALA A 45 -2.38 5.01 5.22
N GLY A 46 -2.69 6.18 5.80
CA GLY A 46 -4.01 6.44 6.38
C GLY A 46 -5.14 6.33 5.35
N TYR A 47 -4.91 6.83 4.14
CA TYR A 47 -5.80 6.70 3.00
C TYR A 47 -6.05 5.23 2.62
N THR A 48 -4.98 4.44 2.45
CA THR A 48 -5.07 3.02 2.14
C THR A 48 -5.86 2.26 3.21
N GLN A 49 -5.64 2.56 4.49
CA GLN A 49 -6.40 1.94 5.58
C GLN A 49 -7.88 2.32 5.54
N SER A 50 -8.21 3.60 5.29
CA SER A 50 -9.59 4.06 5.17
C SER A 50 -10.34 3.32 4.05
N LEU A 51 -9.69 3.16 2.89
CA LEU A 51 -10.25 2.43 1.76
C LEU A 51 -10.35 0.92 2.04
N LEU A 52 -9.43 0.34 2.82
CA LEU A 52 -9.51 -1.07 3.21
C LEU A 52 -10.72 -1.32 4.14
N LEU A 53 -11.00 -0.41 5.07
CA LEU A 53 -12.19 -0.47 5.92
C LEU A 53 -13.49 -0.32 5.10
N ALA A 54 -13.47 0.44 3.99
CA ALA A 54 -14.59 0.46 3.06
C ALA A 54 -14.79 -0.89 2.35
N VAL A 55 -13.70 -1.58 2.00
CA VAL A 55 -13.74 -2.91 1.38
C VAL A 55 -14.23 -4.00 2.34
N ARG A 56 -13.79 -3.98 3.59
CA ARG A 56 -14.08 -5.04 4.58
C ARG A 56 -15.34 -4.81 5.39
N ASP A 57 -15.49 -3.60 5.92
CA ASP A 57 -16.48 -3.29 6.97
C ASP A 57 -17.63 -2.41 6.46
N ASN A 58 -17.64 -2.12 5.15
CA ASN A 58 -18.52 -1.13 4.54
C ASN A 58 -18.49 0.23 5.25
N ARG A 59 -17.34 0.57 5.86
CA ARG A 59 -17.14 1.84 6.57
C ARG A 59 -16.84 2.94 5.56
N LYS A 60 -17.64 4.00 5.59
CA LYS A 60 -17.42 5.19 4.78
C LYS A 60 -16.02 5.78 5.03
N PRO A 61 -15.21 6.06 3.99
CA PRO A 61 -13.94 6.75 4.14
C PRO A 61 -14.09 8.17 4.71
N GLU A 62 -13.21 8.56 5.62
CA GLU A 62 -13.26 9.88 6.26
C GLU A 62 -11.93 10.61 6.11
N ILE A 63 -11.97 11.94 5.94
CA ILE A 63 -10.76 12.78 5.82
C ILE A 63 -9.85 12.64 7.05
N GLY A 64 -10.43 12.44 8.23
CA GLY A 64 -9.68 12.21 9.47
C GLY A 64 -8.78 10.97 9.43
N ASP A 65 -9.14 9.96 8.63
CA ASP A 65 -8.37 8.72 8.53
C ASP A 65 -7.00 8.92 7.88
N LEU A 66 -6.80 10.02 7.14
CA LEU A 66 -5.49 10.38 6.59
C LEU A 66 -4.42 10.53 7.68
N PHE A 67 -4.83 10.84 8.91
CA PHE A 67 -3.96 10.96 10.07
C PHE A 67 -3.98 9.75 11.00
N SER A 68 -4.70 8.68 10.64
CA SER A 68 -4.83 7.48 11.50
C SER A 68 -3.51 6.70 11.67
N GLN A 69 -2.60 6.81 10.70
CA GLN A 69 -1.38 6.00 10.63
C GLN A 69 -0.09 6.79 10.94
N MET A 70 -0.18 7.84 11.77
CA MET A 70 0.98 8.70 12.11
C MET A 70 2.18 7.94 12.73
N ARG A 71 1.95 6.77 13.34
CA ARG A 71 3.01 5.86 13.80
C ARG A 71 4.02 5.51 12.69
N LEU A 72 3.55 5.44 11.44
CA LEU A 72 4.35 5.06 10.28
C LEU A 72 5.06 6.27 9.62
N PHE A 73 4.95 7.47 10.18
CA PHE A 73 5.53 8.69 9.62
C PHE A 73 7.02 8.55 9.33
N LEU A 74 7.82 8.23 10.35
CA LEU A 74 9.28 8.17 10.21
C LEU A 74 9.74 7.04 9.28
N PRO A 75 9.22 5.80 9.41
CA PRO A 75 9.54 4.72 8.47
C PRO A 75 9.18 5.05 7.02
N LEU A 76 7.97 5.56 6.76
CA LEU A 76 7.52 5.86 5.40
C LEU A 76 8.20 7.10 4.81
N LEU A 77 8.54 8.09 5.62
CA LEU A 77 9.32 9.24 5.18
C LEU A 77 10.74 8.81 4.79
N GLY A 78 11.40 8.00 5.62
CA GLY A 78 12.73 7.45 5.31
C GLY A 78 12.73 6.63 4.03
N PHE A 79 11.72 5.76 3.85
CA PHE A 79 11.53 5.01 2.61
C PHE A 79 11.27 5.93 1.41
N GLY A 80 10.40 6.93 1.55
CA GLY A 80 10.07 7.89 0.50
C GLY A 80 11.27 8.70 0.05
N VAL A 81 12.12 9.16 0.98
CA VAL A 81 13.37 9.86 0.67
C VAL A 81 14.34 8.94 -0.07
N LEU A 82 14.49 7.69 0.36
CA LEU A 82 15.35 6.71 -0.31
C LEU A 82 14.88 6.46 -1.74
N VAL A 83 13.57 6.24 -1.94
CA VAL A 83 12.95 6.07 -3.26
C VAL A 83 13.14 7.32 -4.11
N PHE A 84 12.93 8.51 -3.56
CA PHE A 84 13.11 9.77 -4.28
C PHE A 84 14.55 9.95 -4.79
N ILE A 85 15.55 9.71 -3.93
CA ILE A 85 16.97 9.76 -4.31
C ILE A 85 17.28 8.72 -5.38
N ALA A 86 16.80 7.50 -5.21
CA ALA A 86 17.02 6.42 -6.15
C ALA A 86 16.42 6.76 -7.52
N LEU A 87 15.18 7.27 -7.57
CA LEU A 87 14.53 7.70 -8.81
C LEU A 87 15.28 8.86 -9.46
N MET A 88 15.69 9.87 -8.69
CA MET A 88 16.49 11.00 -9.20
C MET A 88 17.79 10.53 -9.85
N LEU A 89 18.52 9.62 -9.19
CA LEU A 89 19.75 9.04 -9.75
C LEU A 89 19.47 8.17 -10.99
N GLY A 90 18.40 7.37 -10.94
CA GLY A 90 17.99 6.52 -12.05
C GLY A 90 17.66 7.32 -13.30
N PHE A 91 16.89 8.40 -13.17
CA PHE A 91 16.58 9.30 -14.28
C PHE A 91 17.77 10.16 -14.71
N ALA A 92 18.71 10.46 -13.80
CA ALA A 92 19.92 11.22 -14.13
C ALA A 92 20.96 10.41 -14.92
N MET A 93 21.14 9.11 -14.65
CA MET A 93 22.16 8.30 -15.35
C MET A 93 21.76 7.97 -16.80
N LEU A 94 20.48 7.69 -17.04
CA LEU A 94 19.86 7.45 -18.34
C LEU A 94 18.37 7.24 -18.04
N VAL A 95 17.43 7.85 -18.76
CA VAL A 95 15.98 7.75 -18.43
C VAL A 95 15.50 6.30 -18.22
N LEU A 96 16.13 5.34 -18.91
CA LEU A 96 15.81 3.91 -18.85
C LEU A 96 15.99 3.27 -17.44
N PRO A 97 17.13 3.41 -16.73
CA PRO A 97 17.26 2.99 -15.33
C PRO A 97 16.18 3.58 -14.40
N GLY A 98 15.78 4.84 -14.60
CA GLY A 98 14.68 5.44 -13.85
C GLY A 98 13.35 4.70 -14.05
N ILE A 99 13.00 4.39 -15.31
CA ILE A 99 11.79 3.63 -15.64
C ILE A 99 11.82 2.22 -15.03
N ILE A 100 12.95 1.52 -15.14
CA ILE A 100 13.10 0.18 -14.55
C ILE A 100 12.86 0.21 -13.05
N MET A 101 13.36 1.25 -12.36
CA MET A 101 13.16 1.40 -10.93
C MET A 101 11.69 1.64 -10.57
N VAL A 102 10.97 2.49 -11.31
CA VAL A 102 9.54 2.71 -11.12
C VAL A 102 8.77 1.40 -11.28
N LEU A 103 9.07 0.63 -12.34
CA LEU A 103 8.44 -0.66 -12.58
C LEU A 103 8.76 -1.67 -11.47
N ALA A 104 10.02 -1.72 -11.00
CA ALA A 104 10.41 -2.58 -9.90
C ALA A 104 9.68 -2.21 -8.60
N LEU A 105 9.58 -0.93 -8.27
CA LEU A 105 8.82 -0.47 -7.09
C LEU A 105 7.34 -0.79 -7.22
N ALA A 106 6.73 -0.54 -8.37
CA ALA A 106 5.33 -0.88 -8.64
C ALA A 106 5.08 -2.40 -8.57
N PHE A 107 6.06 -3.22 -8.96
CA PHE A 107 5.93 -4.66 -8.91
C PHE A 107 6.12 -5.22 -7.49
N PHE A 108 7.21 -4.86 -6.81
CA PHE A 108 7.59 -5.45 -5.53
C PHE A 108 6.95 -4.78 -4.31
N CYS A 109 6.63 -3.48 -4.38
CA CYS A 109 6.09 -2.71 -3.26
C CYS A 109 4.59 -2.40 -3.38
N LEU A 110 3.88 -3.07 -4.30
CA LEU A 110 2.46 -2.82 -4.55
C LEU A 110 1.58 -3.00 -3.32
N TYR A 111 1.90 -3.98 -2.46
CA TYR A 111 1.15 -4.32 -1.25
C TYR A 111 1.79 -3.78 0.02
N LEU A 112 2.80 -2.90 -0.09
CA LEU A 112 3.55 -2.38 1.04
C LEU A 112 2.64 -1.68 2.06
N LEU A 113 1.84 -0.70 1.60
CA LEU A 113 0.97 0.08 2.46
C LEU A 113 -0.10 -0.76 3.16
N PRO A 114 -0.91 -1.59 2.47
CA PRO A 114 -1.89 -2.41 3.16
C PRO A 114 -1.23 -3.38 4.15
N LEU A 115 -0.07 -3.96 3.85
CA LEU A 115 0.65 -4.82 4.82
C LEU A 115 1.08 -4.06 6.08
N MET A 116 1.54 -2.81 5.94
CA MET A 116 1.96 -1.99 7.08
C MET A 116 0.78 -1.52 7.93
N THR A 117 -0.38 -1.24 7.32
CA THR A 117 -1.55 -0.71 8.04
C THR A 117 -2.46 -1.81 8.59
N ASP A 118 -2.69 -2.87 7.80
CA ASP A 118 -3.57 -3.98 8.15
C ASP A 118 -2.90 -4.98 9.10
N ARG A 119 -1.67 -5.39 8.78
CA ARG A 119 -0.91 -6.38 9.56
C ARG A 119 0.11 -5.73 10.50
N GLU A 120 0.08 -4.41 10.63
CA GLU A 120 0.98 -3.61 11.47
C GLU A 120 2.48 -3.88 11.26
N MET A 121 2.85 -4.37 10.07
CA MET A 121 4.22 -4.77 9.76
C MET A 121 5.17 -3.57 9.77
N GLY A 122 6.40 -3.81 10.22
CA GLY A 122 7.50 -2.86 10.02
C GLY A 122 7.83 -2.72 8.53
N LEU A 123 8.41 -1.58 8.13
CA LEU A 123 8.71 -1.27 6.73
C LEU A 123 9.47 -2.41 6.01
N ILE A 124 10.54 -2.91 6.63
CA ILE A 124 11.40 -3.93 6.00
C ILE A 124 10.65 -5.25 5.83
N ASP A 125 9.87 -5.66 6.83
CA ASP A 125 9.09 -6.89 6.76
C ASP A 125 7.95 -6.76 5.73
N ALA A 126 7.32 -5.60 5.65
CA ALA A 126 6.30 -5.30 4.66
C ALA A 126 6.86 -5.28 3.23
N VAL A 127 8.08 -4.76 3.00
CA VAL A 127 8.74 -4.84 1.67
C VAL A 127 8.99 -6.29 1.30
N LYS A 128 9.54 -7.09 2.22
CA LYS A 128 9.82 -8.52 1.97
C LYS A 128 8.54 -9.29 1.68
N GLU A 129 7.50 -9.05 2.46
CA GLU A 129 6.23 -9.73 2.32
C GLU A 129 5.49 -9.29 1.05
N SER A 130 5.51 -8.00 0.72
CA SER A 130 4.97 -7.49 -0.55
C SER A 130 5.68 -8.12 -1.75
N SER A 131 7.01 -8.25 -1.69
CA SER A 131 7.80 -8.92 -2.72
C SER A 131 7.45 -10.41 -2.82
N ARG A 132 7.20 -11.08 -1.68
CA ARG A 132 6.79 -12.49 -1.66
C ARG A 132 5.41 -12.68 -2.29
N LEU A 133 4.44 -11.82 -1.95
CA LEU A 133 3.11 -11.82 -2.57
C LEU A 133 3.15 -11.53 -4.08
N ALA A 134 4.09 -10.68 -4.51
CA ALA A 134 4.32 -10.36 -5.92
C ALA A 134 4.91 -11.54 -6.72
N MET A 135 5.74 -12.36 -6.07
CA MET A 135 6.39 -13.53 -6.66
C MET A 135 5.63 -14.84 -6.41
N GLU A 136 4.48 -14.78 -5.75
CA GLU A 136 3.62 -15.93 -5.52
C GLU A 136 3.03 -16.45 -6.83
N ASP A 137 3.09 -17.76 -7.04
CA ASP A 137 2.57 -18.38 -8.24
C ASP A 137 1.03 -18.29 -8.33
N PRO A 138 0.48 -18.01 -9.52
CA PRO A 138 1.18 -17.73 -10.77
C PRO A 138 1.61 -16.26 -10.91
N ILE A 139 2.90 -16.02 -11.14
CA ILE A 139 3.49 -14.66 -11.27
C ILE A 139 2.84 -13.84 -12.41
N ALA A 140 2.40 -14.52 -13.47
CA ALA A 140 1.70 -13.89 -14.59
C ALA A 140 0.43 -13.14 -14.13
N GLU A 141 -0.23 -13.61 -13.07
CA GLU A 141 -1.40 -12.90 -12.54
C GLU A 141 -1.02 -11.56 -11.90
N HIS A 142 0.07 -11.54 -11.14
CA HIS A 142 0.57 -10.30 -10.54
C HIS A 142 1.04 -9.31 -11.61
N PHE A 143 1.65 -9.78 -12.71
CA PHE A 143 2.01 -8.92 -13.83
C PHE A 143 0.80 -8.19 -14.43
N VAL A 144 -0.32 -8.89 -14.60
CA VAL A 144 -1.58 -8.29 -15.09
C VAL A 144 -2.13 -7.28 -14.08
N VAL A 145 -2.08 -7.56 -12.78
CA VAL A 145 -2.49 -6.61 -11.73
C VAL A 145 -1.67 -5.33 -11.79
N VAL A 146 -0.34 -5.42 -11.90
CA VAL A 146 0.56 -4.26 -12.01
C VAL A 146 0.27 -3.49 -13.30
N ALA A 147 0.06 -4.18 -14.42
CA ALA A 147 -0.27 -3.54 -15.69
C ALA A 147 -1.61 -2.78 -15.64
N LEU A 148 -2.64 -3.36 -15.01
CA LEU A 148 -3.94 -2.71 -14.79
C LEU A 148 -3.79 -1.49 -13.88
N PHE A 149 -3.06 -1.61 -12.78
CA PHE A 149 -2.80 -0.50 -11.86
C PHE A 149 -2.12 0.67 -12.58
N ILE A 150 -1.03 0.41 -13.30
CA ILE A 150 -0.32 1.43 -14.08
C ILE A 150 -1.23 2.04 -15.14
N GLY A 151 -2.02 1.21 -15.86
CA GLY A 151 -2.96 1.68 -16.86
C GLY A 151 -4.03 2.62 -16.30
N ILE A 152 -4.65 2.27 -15.18
CA ILE A 152 -5.66 3.09 -14.50
C ILE A 152 -5.05 4.42 -14.06
N ILE A 153 -3.88 4.40 -13.42
CA ILE A 153 -3.21 5.62 -12.96
C ILE A 153 -2.81 6.49 -14.16
N ALA A 154 -2.25 5.92 -15.22
CA ALA A 154 -1.83 6.64 -16.42
C ALA A 154 -3.00 7.38 -17.12
N ILE A 155 -4.17 6.75 -17.19
CA ILE A 155 -5.40 7.39 -17.70
C ILE A 155 -5.75 8.61 -16.85
N GLY A 156 -5.67 8.49 -15.53
CA GLY A 156 -5.96 9.59 -14.62
C GLY A 156 -4.98 10.75 -14.73
N GLN A 157 -3.68 10.46 -14.87
CA GLN A 157 -2.65 11.48 -15.03
C GLN A 157 -2.73 12.20 -16.39
N SER A 158 -3.47 11.65 -17.37
CA SER A 158 -3.68 12.30 -18.67
C SER A 158 -4.61 13.53 -18.58
N PHE A 159 -5.33 13.70 -17.47
CA PHE A 159 -6.24 14.82 -17.22
C PHE A 159 -5.97 15.44 -15.85
N VAL A 160 -6.04 16.77 -15.73
CA VAL A 160 -5.75 17.48 -14.46
C VAL A 160 -6.59 16.94 -13.27
N ILE A 161 -7.85 16.58 -13.54
CA ILE A 161 -8.80 16.09 -12.52
C ILE A 161 -8.91 14.56 -12.55
N GLY A 162 -8.36 13.88 -13.55
CA GLY A 162 -8.50 12.43 -13.72
C GLY A 162 -7.95 11.64 -12.53
N SER A 163 -6.84 12.11 -11.97
CA SER A 163 -6.22 11.54 -10.76
C SER A 163 -7.17 11.49 -9.55
N LEU A 164 -8.11 12.42 -9.43
CA LEU A 164 -9.07 12.46 -8.32
C LEU A 164 -10.00 11.23 -8.33
N PHE A 165 -10.28 10.68 -9.51
CA PHE A 165 -11.13 9.50 -9.69
C PHE A 165 -10.32 8.22 -9.79
N THR A 166 -9.20 8.24 -10.52
CA THR A 166 -8.43 7.01 -10.75
C THR A 166 -7.60 6.60 -9.55
N GLN A 167 -7.18 7.54 -8.68
CA GLN A 167 -6.42 7.21 -7.47
C GLN A 167 -7.21 6.33 -6.49
N PRO A 168 -8.45 6.69 -6.07
CA PRO A 168 -9.26 5.81 -5.23
C PRO A 168 -9.65 4.51 -5.93
N PHE A 169 -9.97 4.57 -7.23
CA PHE A 169 -10.33 3.37 -7.99
C PHE A 169 -9.16 2.37 -8.06
N ALA A 170 -7.96 2.84 -8.41
CA ALA A 170 -6.76 2.00 -8.48
C ALA A 170 -6.41 1.43 -7.09
N THR A 171 -6.53 2.23 -6.04
CA THR A 171 -6.23 1.79 -4.67
C THR A 171 -7.22 0.71 -4.21
N LEU A 172 -8.53 0.89 -4.45
CA LEU A 172 -9.55 -0.13 -4.15
C LEU A 172 -9.29 -1.43 -4.90
N PHE A 173 -8.91 -1.35 -6.18
CA PHE A 173 -8.56 -2.53 -6.96
C PHE A 173 -7.39 -3.30 -6.34
N ILE A 174 -6.32 -2.59 -5.94
CA ILE A 174 -5.17 -3.22 -5.26
C ILE A 174 -5.58 -3.81 -3.91
N LEU A 175 -6.43 -3.14 -3.15
CA LEU A 175 -6.92 -3.64 -1.86
C LEU A 175 -7.77 -4.91 -2.01
N LEU A 176 -8.59 -5.01 -3.03
CA LEU A 176 -9.36 -6.23 -3.32
C LEU A 176 -8.45 -7.39 -3.76
N VAL A 177 -7.40 -7.11 -4.53
CA VAL A 177 -6.39 -8.13 -4.88
C VAL A 177 -5.58 -8.54 -3.65
N TYR A 178 -5.23 -7.58 -2.79
CA TYR A 178 -4.58 -7.82 -1.51
C TYR A 178 -5.41 -8.78 -0.65
N GLU A 179 -6.71 -8.50 -0.46
CA GLU A 179 -7.63 -9.38 0.27
C GLU A 179 -7.70 -10.79 -0.32
N LEU A 180 -7.71 -10.90 -1.65
CA LEU A 180 -7.75 -12.20 -2.32
C LEU A 180 -6.45 -13.00 -2.11
N LYS A 181 -5.31 -12.33 -2.05
CA LYS A 181 -4.00 -12.96 -1.80
C LYS A 181 -3.79 -13.29 -0.33
N THR A 182 -4.12 -12.38 0.57
CA THR A 182 -3.96 -12.58 2.01
C THR A 182 -5.03 -13.48 2.61
N GLY A 183 -6.24 -13.52 2.06
CA GLY A 183 -7.29 -14.44 2.49
C GLY A 183 -6.98 -15.91 2.21
N LYS A 184 -5.99 -16.21 1.36
CA LYS A 184 -5.45 -17.56 1.14
C LYS A 184 -4.40 -17.96 2.18
N GLU A 185 -3.86 -17.00 2.95
CA GLU A 185 -2.82 -17.24 3.93
C GLU A 185 -3.31 -16.98 5.35
N PRO A 186 -3.10 -17.91 6.30
CA PRO A 186 -3.34 -17.61 7.70
C PRO A 186 -2.45 -16.44 8.15
N PRO A 187 -2.95 -15.53 9.01
CA PRO A 187 -2.18 -14.39 9.48
C PRO A 187 -0.90 -14.88 10.16
N LYS A 188 0.26 -14.52 9.61
CA LYS A 188 1.55 -14.80 10.23
C LYS A 188 1.64 -13.95 11.50
N PRO A 189 1.86 -14.55 12.69
CA PRO A 189 2.00 -13.77 13.91
C PRO A 189 3.14 -12.77 13.73
N ALA A 190 2.89 -11.51 14.07
CA ALA A 190 3.96 -10.56 14.34
C ALA A 190 4.92 -11.24 15.32
N THR A 191 6.20 -11.31 14.97
CA THR A 191 7.24 -11.91 15.80
C THR A 191 7.11 -11.35 17.22
N ALA A 192 6.57 -12.15 18.13
CA ALA A 192 6.50 -11.80 19.54
C ALA A 192 7.92 -11.52 20.03
N PRO A 193 8.14 -10.53 20.92
CA PRO A 193 9.43 -10.35 21.58
C PRO A 193 9.84 -11.69 22.18
N ALA A 194 11.05 -12.16 21.87
CA ALA A 194 11.60 -13.38 22.44
C ALA A 194 11.40 -13.35 23.96
N THR A 195 10.56 -14.24 24.46
CA THR A 195 10.41 -14.44 25.90
C THR A 195 11.79 -14.84 26.44
N PRO A 196 12.30 -14.18 27.49
CA PRO A 196 13.56 -14.58 28.09
C PRO A 196 13.39 -16.01 28.60
N SER A 197 14.32 -16.89 28.21
CA SER A 197 14.36 -18.28 28.68
C SER A 197 14.33 -18.33 30.21
N PRO A 198 13.58 -19.25 30.83
CA PRO A 198 13.53 -19.36 32.28
C PRO A 198 14.93 -19.65 32.84
N PRO A 199 15.29 -19.07 34.00
CA PRO A 199 16.61 -19.28 34.59
C PRO A 199 16.78 -20.76 34.98
N PRO A 200 18.01 -21.29 34.90
CA PRO A 200 18.28 -22.69 35.22
C PRO A 200 17.95 -22.98 36.70
N PRO A 201 17.43 -24.19 37.00
CA PRO A 201 17.08 -24.56 38.36
C PRO A 201 18.32 -24.56 39.28
N PRO A 202 18.16 -24.25 40.58
CA PRO A 202 19.27 -24.22 41.53
C PRO A 202 19.96 -25.59 41.63
N PRO A 203 21.29 -25.63 41.89
CA PRO A 203 21.99 -26.89 42.11
C PRO A 203 21.39 -27.63 43.31
N GLU A 204 21.00 -28.89 43.12
CA GLU A 204 20.69 -29.79 44.22
C GLU A 204 21.92 -29.93 45.13
N GLN A 205 21.75 -29.58 46.40
CA GLN A 205 22.74 -29.82 47.44
C GLN A 205 22.58 -31.25 47.93
N GLU A 206 23.54 -32.12 47.59
CA GLU A 206 23.87 -33.33 48.35
C GLU A 206 25.30 -33.22 48.90
#